data_AF-A0A935B487-F1
#
_entry.id   AF-A0A935B487-F1
#
_cell.length_a   1.000
_cell.length_b   1.000
_cell.length_c   1.000
_cell.angle_alpha   90.00
_cell.angle_beta   90.00
_cell.angle_gamma   90.00
#
_symmetry.space_group_name_H-M   'P 1'
#
loop_
_entity.id
_entity.type
_entity.pdbx_description
1 polymer ?
#
loop_
_entity_poly.entity_id
_entity_poly.type
_entity_poly.pdbx_seq_one_letter_code
_entity_poly.pdbx_strand_id
1 'polypeptide(L)'
;MTYDRSASALFTEILRNDRIDLAARLPEAIDFHFTQDQLARCFDASRILWQTSLERNALVQMARTLIKTGEITPGDQLRFKHERARFKHLRFAFATFGARHRYPPAIDAITSVMGNLQDAFKNGKQASARRNAALLRALLHPLPFGLAVRETARFRAATADSFRRNLAQQADDIFRFLEEEKVTAKSFHDTRKIVSRARAGFATLTTLYPGSNSKSVAAFLATVNGLMGNFHDTLMSAYLDGRLDYHRDRFSLQPEIRQRLQSLALALH
;
A
#
# COMPACT_ATOMS: atom_id res chain seq x y z
N MET A 1 -14.61 12.59 -19.99
CA MET A 1 -13.75 13.67 -19.46
C MET A 1 -13.71 13.76 -17.93
N THR A 2 -14.76 13.37 -17.19
CA THR A 2 -14.78 13.41 -15.70
C THR A 2 -13.88 12.36 -15.03
N TYR A 3 -13.80 11.13 -15.56
CA TYR A 3 -12.98 10.05 -14.98
C TYR A 3 -11.46 10.32 -14.98
N ASP A 4 -10.97 11.09 -15.96
CA ASP A 4 -9.54 11.41 -16.13
C ASP A 4 -9.04 12.36 -15.02
N ARG A 5 -9.86 13.36 -14.65
CA ARG A 5 -9.55 14.28 -13.55
C ARG A 5 -9.51 13.57 -12.20
N SER A 6 -10.45 12.66 -11.93
CA SER A 6 -10.49 11.88 -10.69
C SER A 6 -9.31 10.91 -10.58
N ALA A 7 -8.89 10.29 -11.68
CA ALA A 7 -7.73 9.39 -11.69
C ALA A 7 -6.41 10.15 -11.43
N SER A 8 -6.24 11.34 -12.03
CA SER A 8 -5.07 12.19 -11.80
C SER A 8 -5.01 12.73 -10.36
N ALA A 9 -6.14 13.18 -9.82
CA ALA A 9 -6.25 13.60 -8.42
C ALA A 9 -5.93 12.45 -7.46
N LEU A 10 -6.48 11.24 -7.72
CA LEU A 10 -6.20 10.05 -6.94
C LEU A 10 -4.72 9.67 -7.00
N PHE A 11 -4.10 9.70 -8.19
CA PHE A 11 -2.68 9.40 -8.32
C PHE A 11 -1.80 10.41 -7.59
N THR A 12 -2.14 11.70 -7.67
CA THR A 12 -1.46 12.75 -6.89
C THR A 12 -1.54 12.46 -5.40
N GLU A 13 -2.70 12.05 -4.89
CA GLU A 13 -2.87 11.70 -3.49
C GLU A 13 -2.16 10.41 -3.08
N ILE A 14 -2.02 9.45 -4.01
CA ILE A 14 -1.22 8.24 -3.82
C ILE A 14 0.27 8.56 -3.76
N LEU A 15 0.76 9.55 -4.52
CA LEU A 15 2.17 9.95 -4.49
C LEU A 15 2.54 10.79 -3.26
N ARG A 16 1.57 11.47 -2.65
CA ARG A 16 1.72 12.21 -1.38
C ARG A 16 1.79 11.32 -0.12
N ASN A 17 1.85 9.99 -0.28
CA ASN A 17 1.56 8.91 0.68
C ASN A 17 2.20 8.97 2.09
N ASP A 18 3.17 9.83 2.32
CA ASP A 18 4.02 9.78 3.52
C ASP A 18 4.34 11.19 4.07
N ARG A 19 3.55 12.22 3.73
CA ARG A 19 3.72 13.54 4.34
C ARG A 19 3.35 13.47 5.82
N ILE A 20 4.34 13.67 6.68
CA ILE A 20 4.16 13.70 8.14
C ILE A 20 3.71 15.11 8.54
N ASP A 21 2.50 15.18 9.08
CA ASP A 21 1.96 16.34 9.78
C ASP A 21 1.60 15.92 11.21
N LEU A 22 2.46 16.27 12.17
CA LEU A 22 2.26 15.93 13.57
C LEU A 22 1.07 16.67 14.20
N ALA A 23 0.57 17.75 13.59
CA ALA A 23 -0.64 18.42 14.03
C ALA A 23 -1.92 17.73 13.54
N ALA A 24 -1.84 16.84 12.55
CA ALA A 24 -3.00 16.11 12.05
C ALA A 24 -3.66 15.28 13.15
N ARG A 25 -4.98 15.40 13.27
CA ARG A 25 -5.84 14.66 14.20
C ARG A 25 -6.97 13.99 13.43
N LEU A 26 -7.44 12.86 13.94
CA LEU A 26 -8.70 12.29 13.46
C LEU A 26 -9.86 13.19 13.91
N PRO A 27 -10.89 13.36 13.07
CA PRO A 27 -12.14 13.96 13.52
C PRO A 27 -12.80 13.07 14.59
N GLU A 28 -13.67 13.67 15.41
CA GLU A 28 -14.42 12.95 16.45
C GLU A 28 -15.34 11.86 15.86
N ALA A 29 -15.85 12.07 14.64
CA ALA A 29 -16.63 11.09 13.90
C ALA A 29 -16.13 10.97 12.47
N ILE A 30 -15.98 9.73 12.01
CA ILE A 30 -15.75 9.39 10.60
C ILE A 30 -16.99 8.64 10.12
N ASP A 31 -17.60 9.15 9.05
CA ASP A 31 -18.72 8.47 8.43
C ASP A 31 -18.22 7.30 7.57
N PHE A 32 -18.58 6.08 7.95
CA PHE A 32 -18.29 4.85 7.21
C PHE A 32 -19.49 4.31 6.43
N HIS A 33 -20.56 5.09 6.27
CA HIS A 33 -21.73 4.69 5.50
C HIS A 33 -21.48 4.82 3.99
N PHE A 34 -20.74 3.85 3.45
CA PHE A 34 -20.54 3.71 2.02
C PHE A 34 -21.45 2.63 1.44
N THR A 35 -22.12 2.95 0.34
CA THR A 35 -22.93 1.98 -0.39
C THR A 35 -22.04 1.02 -1.18
N GLN A 36 -22.57 -0.15 -1.53
CA GLN A 36 -21.86 -1.12 -2.38
C GLN A 36 -21.45 -0.49 -3.73
N ASP A 37 -22.28 0.38 -4.29
CA ASP A 37 -21.97 1.10 -5.53
C ASP A 37 -20.80 2.06 -5.37
N GLN A 38 -20.69 2.75 -4.22
CA GLN A 38 -19.54 3.61 -3.94
C GLN A 38 -18.25 2.80 -3.82
N LEU A 39 -18.30 1.66 -3.13
CA LEU A 39 -17.16 0.74 -3.02
C LEU A 39 -16.73 0.18 -4.39
N ALA A 40 -17.70 -0.17 -5.25
CA ALA A 40 -17.43 -0.60 -6.62
C ALA A 40 -16.74 0.50 -7.44
N ARG A 41 -17.26 1.73 -7.38
CA ARG A 41 -16.67 2.89 -8.08
C ARG A 41 -15.27 3.24 -7.57
N CYS A 42 -15.01 3.08 -6.27
CA CYS A 42 -13.65 3.22 -5.72
C CYS A 42 -12.69 2.20 -6.32
N PHE A 43 -13.08 0.93 -6.41
CA PHE A 43 -12.25 -0.07 -7.07
C PHE A 43 -12.07 0.26 -8.57
N ASP A 44 -13.11 0.68 -9.26
CA ASP A 44 -13.03 1.05 -10.67
C ASP A 44 -12.05 2.18 -10.91
N ALA A 45 -12.01 3.20 -10.04
CA ALA A 45 -11.01 4.26 -10.12
C ALA A 45 -9.57 3.72 -9.94
N SER A 46 -9.34 2.83 -8.97
CA SER A 46 -8.05 2.17 -8.79
C SER A 46 -7.66 1.28 -9.98
N ARG A 47 -8.64 0.61 -10.59
CA ARG A 47 -8.46 -0.22 -11.80
C ARG A 47 -8.12 0.63 -13.01
N ILE A 48 -8.86 1.71 -13.27
CA ILE A 48 -8.60 2.64 -14.38
C ILE A 48 -7.20 3.22 -14.23
N LEU A 49 -6.85 3.72 -13.03
CA LEU A 49 -5.53 4.25 -12.75
C LEU A 49 -4.41 3.25 -13.10
N TRP A 50 -4.61 1.97 -12.79
CA TRP A 50 -3.66 0.93 -13.16
C TRP A 50 -3.66 0.66 -14.66
N GLN A 51 -4.82 0.45 -15.29
CA GLN A 51 -4.90 0.02 -16.69
C GLN A 51 -4.48 1.09 -17.70
N THR A 52 -4.89 2.35 -17.51
CA THR A 52 -4.66 3.42 -18.49
C THR A 52 -3.24 3.95 -18.46
N SER A 53 -2.55 3.78 -17.33
CA SER A 53 -1.22 4.37 -17.08
C SER A 53 -0.11 3.33 -16.96
N LEU A 54 -0.41 2.04 -17.16
CA LEU A 54 0.60 0.97 -17.01
C LEU A 54 1.50 0.89 -18.24
N GLU A 55 2.77 1.22 -18.04
CA GLU A 55 3.80 1.08 -19.07
C GLU A 55 4.51 -0.28 -18.96
N ARG A 56 3.76 -1.38 -19.17
CA ARG A 56 4.26 -2.76 -19.00
C ARG A 56 5.55 -3.03 -19.79
N ASN A 57 5.61 -2.59 -21.06
CA ASN A 57 6.78 -2.81 -21.89
C ASN A 57 8.00 -2.07 -21.35
N ALA A 58 7.82 -0.85 -20.83
CA ALA A 58 8.90 -0.10 -20.20
C ALA A 58 9.42 -0.80 -18.94
N LEU A 59 8.53 -1.35 -18.09
CA LEU A 59 8.95 -2.18 -16.94
C LEU A 59 9.74 -3.41 -17.34
N VAL A 60 9.34 -4.09 -18.42
CA VAL A 60 10.07 -5.25 -18.95
C VAL A 60 11.46 -4.84 -19.46
N GLN A 61 11.56 -3.70 -20.15
CA GLN A 61 12.86 -3.21 -20.63
C GLN A 61 13.76 -2.78 -19.48
N MET A 62 13.25 -2.04 -18.51
CA MET A 62 13.97 -1.71 -17.28
C MET A 62 14.49 -2.97 -16.59
N ALA A 63 13.63 -3.98 -16.40
CA ALA A 63 14.04 -5.23 -15.76
C ALA A 63 15.15 -5.93 -16.57
N ARG A 64 15.08 -5.93 -17.91
CA ARG A 64 16.14 -6.48 -18.77
C ARG A 64 17.45 -5.71 -18.62
N THR A 65 17.42 -4.38 -18.64
CA THR A 65 18.60 -3.53 -18.45
C THR A 65 19.23 -3.83 -17.10
N LEU A 66 18.44 -3.84 -16.02
CA LEU A 66 18.96 -4.12 -14.70
C LEU A 66 19.61 -5.50 -14.58
N ILE A 67 19.01 -6.53 -15.17
CA ILE A 67 19.58 -7.88 -15.17
C ILE A 67 20.96 -7.89 -15.86
N LYS A 68 21.09 -7.16 -16.97
CA LYS A 68 22.32 -7.12 -17.79
C LYS A 68 23.41 -6.25 -17.17
N THR A 69 23.10 -5.02 -16.80
CA THR A 69 24.09 -4.01 -16.40
C THR A 69 24.21 -3.91 -14.88
N GLY A 70 23.15 -4.21 -14.13
CA GLY A 70 23.05 -3.88 -12.70
C GLY A 70 22.73 -2.40 -12.44
N GLU A 71 22.46 -1.63 -13.48
CA GLU A 71 22.19 -0.20 -13.38
C GLU A 71 20.72 0.11 -13.73
N ILE A 72 20.20 1.19 -13.14
CA ILE A 72 18.90 1.75 -13.44
C ILE A 72 19.06 3.25 -13.68
N THR A 73 18.49 3.74 -14.78
CA THR A 73 18.54 5.18 -15.07
C THR A 73 17.65 5.95 -14.10
N PRO A 74 17.93 7.24 -13.82
CA PRO A 74 17.03 8.05 -12.99
C PRO A 74 15.58 8.09 -13.53
N GLY A 75 15.43 8.11 -14.87
CA GLY A 75 14.12 8.04 -15.52
C GLY A 75 13.39 6.72 -15.26
N ASP A 76 14.09 5.59 -15.37
CA ASP A 76 13.53 4.27 -15.06
C ASP A 76 13.22 4.11 -13.57
N GLN A 77 14.04 4.69 -12.69
CA GLN A 77 13.79 4.68 -11.25
C GLN A 77 12.50 5.42 -10.90
N LEU A 78 12.28 6.60 -11.49
CA LEU A 78 11.04 7.36 -11.32
C LEU A 78 9.83 6.59 -11.87
N ARG A 79 9.97 6.02 -13.08
CA ARG A 79 8.93 5.20 -13.70
C ARG A 79 8.58 3.99 -12.84
N PHE A 80 9.58 3.27 -12.35
CA PHE A 80 9.40 2.14 -11.46
C PHE A 80 8.68 2.53 -10.17
N LYS A 81 9.04 3.67 -9.57
CA LYS A 81 8.34 4.20 -8.39
C LYS A 81 6.86 4.41 -8.66
N HIS A 82 6.52 5.03 -9.79
CA HIS A 82 5.14 5.28 -10.20
C HIS A 82 4.37 4.00 -10.46
N GLU A 83 4.93 3.07 -11.23
CA GLU A 83 4.27 1.80 -11.51
C GLU A 83 4.07 0.95 -10.26
N ARG A 84 5.09 0.89 -9.39
CA ARG A 84 4.97 0.21 -8.10
C ARG A 84 3.86 0.83 -7.26
N ALA A 85 3.73 2.16 -7.25
CA ALA A 85 2.65 2.83 -6.53
C ALA A 85 1.27 2.42 -7.07
N ARG A 86 1.10 2.29 -8.39
CA ARG A 86 -0.16 1.82 -9.02
C ARG A 86 -0.47 0.37 -8.65
N PHE A 87 0.49 -0.54 -8.77
CA PHE A 87 0.31 -1.95 -8.36
C PHE A 87 -0.01 -2.07 -6.86
N LYS A 88 0.74 -1.36 -6.00
CA LYS A 88 0.49 -1.32 -4.56
C LYS A 88 -0.92 -0.81 -4.25
N HIS A 89 -1.35 0.25 -4.92
CA HIS A 89 -2.68 0.82 -4.73
C HIS A 89 -3.79 -0.13 -5.19
N LEU A 90 -3.68 -0.70 -6.41
CA LEU A 90 -4.65 -1.68 -6.90
C LEU A 90 -4.75 -2.90 -5.96
N ARG A 91 -3.60 -3.41 -5.50
CA ARG A 91 -3.55 -4.50 -4.54
C ARG A 91 -4.30 -4.18 -3.25
N PHE A 92 -4.13 -2.97 -2.71
CA PHE A 92 -4.90 -2.53 -1.55
C PHE A 92 -6.37 -2.35 -1.86
N ALA A 93 -6.74 -1.84 -3.04
CA ALA A 93 -8.13 -1.71 -3.46
C ALA A 93 -8.88 -3.06 -3.43
N PHE A 94 -8.22 -4.17 -3.79
CA PHE A 94 -8.81 -5.51 -3.62
C PHE A 94 -9.09 -5.89 -2.16
N ALA A 95 -8.14 -5.61 -1.25
CA ALA A 95 -8.32 -5.93 0.15
C ALA A 95 -9.30 -4.98 0.87
N THR A 96 -9.44 -3.76 0.38
CA THR A 96 -10.36 -2.77 0.96
C THR A 96 -11.77 -2.92 0.41
N PHE A 97 -11.93 -2.92 -0.91
CA PHE A 97 -13.23 -2.80 -1.58
C PHE A 97 -13.77 -4.13 -2.11
N GLY A 98 -12.96 -5.19 -2.16
CA GLY A 98 -13.37 -6.48 -2.70
C GLY A 98 -14.14 -7.33 -1.70
N ALA A 99 -15.12 -8.09 -2.15
CA ALA A 99 -15.96 -8.96 -1.33
C ALA A 99 -15.17 -9.99 -0.50
N ARG A 100 -13.95 -10.34 -0.93
CA ARG A 100 -13.07 -11.28 -0.22
C ARG A 100 -12.10 -10.60 0.75
N HIS A 101 -11.96 -9.27 0.68
CA HIS A 101 -10.99 -8.48 1.45
C HIS A 101 -9.56 -9.07 1.46
N ARG A 102 -9.11 -9.58 0.30
CA ARG A 102 -7.82 -10.26 0.14
C ARG A 102 -7.11 -9.80 -1.12
N TYR A 103 -5.78 -9.85 -1.08
CA TYR A 103 -4.96 -9.64 -2.27
C TYR A 103 -5.12 -10.82 -3.23
N PRO A 104 -5.37 -10.58 -4.52
CA PRO A 104 -5.42 -11.66 -5.48
C PRO A 104 -4.00 -12.10 -5.82
N PRO A 105 -3.74 -13.43 -5.98
CA PRO A 105 -2.39 -13.98 -6.02
C PRO A 105 -1.45 -13.35 -7.06
N ALA A 106 -1.89 -13.14 -8.30
CA ALA A 106 -0.99 -12.63 -9.33
C ALA A 106 -0.62 -11.16 -9.09
N ILE A 107 -1.57 -10.31 -8.67
CA ILE A 107 -1.28 -8.92 -8.29
C ILE A 107 -0.37 -8.86 -7.05
N ASP A 108 -0.60 -9.72 -6.06
CA ASP A 108 0.23 -9.78 -4.85
C ASP A 108 1.66 -10.22 -5.16
N ALA A 109 1.84 -11.22 -6.03
CA ALA A 109 3.16 -11.69 -6.47
C ALA A 109 3.94 -10.57 -7.17
N ILE A 110 3.32 -9.88 -8.15
CA ILE A 110 3.97 -8.77 -8.86
C ILE A 110 4.35 -7.67 -7.87
N THR A 111 3.40 -7.23 -7.04
CA THR A 111 3.62 -6.14 -6.10
C THR A 111 4.70 -6.47 -5.07
N SER A 112 4.74 -7.72 -4.59
CA SER A 112 5.75 -8.18 -3.64
C SER A 112 7.14 -8.22 -4.24
N VAL A 113 7.28 -8.73 -5.48
CA VAL A 113 8.56 -8.69 -6.20
C VAL A 113 9.02 -7.25 -6.46
N MET A 114 8.11 -6.34 -6.82
CA MET A 114 8.44 -4.91 -6.95
C MET A 114 8.88 -4.30 -5.60
N GLY A 115 8.29 -4.74 -4.48
CA GLY A 115 8.73 -4.37 -3.13
C GLY A 115 10.17 -4.79 -2.86
N ASN A 116 10.45 -6.09 -3.00
CA ASN A 116 11.78 -6.65 -2.79
C ASN A 116 12.84 -6.02 -3.72
N LEU A 117 12.45 -5.71 -4.96
CA LEU A 117 13.33 -5.02 -5.91
C LEU A 117 13.66 -3.59 -5.43
N GLN A 118 12.68 -2.83 -4.95
CA GLN A 118 12.90 -1.51 -4.38
C GLN A 118 13.85 -1.56 -3.17
N ASP A 119 13.64 -2.52 -2.27
CA ASP A 119 14.45 -2.67 -1.07
C ASP A 119 15.88 -3.07 -1.41
N ALA A 120 16.07 -3.95 -2.40
CA ALA A 120 17.40 -4.31 -2.89
C ALA A 120 18.15 -3.09 -3.45
N PHE A 121 17.47 -2.19 -4.18
CA PHE A 121 18.06 -0.96 -4.69
C PHE A 121 18.44 0.01 -3.58
N LYS A 122 17.51 0.30 -2.65
CA LYS A 122 17.75 1.22 -1.52
C LYS A 122 18.98 0.81 -0.70
N ASN A 123 19.26 -0.48 -0.60
CA ASN A 123 20.32 -1.03 0.23
C ASN A 123 21.55 -1.51 -0.57
N GLY A 124 21.66 -1.15 -1.86
CA GLY A 124 22.84 -1.49 -2.68
C GLY A 124 23.07 -2.99 -2.92
N LYS A 125 22.06 -3.85 -2.73
CA LYS A 125 22.19 -5.31 -2.82
C LYS A 125 22.02 -5.80 -4.26
N GLN A 126 23.05 -5.61 -5.08
CA GLN A 126 23.03 -5.85 -6.54
C GLN A 126 22.56 -7.25 -6.95
N ALA A 127 23.06 -8.31 -6.29
CA ALA A 127 22.63 -9.67 -6.59
C ALA A 127 21.13 -9.90 -6.31
N SER A 128 20.61 -9.31 -5.22
CA SER A 128 19.17 -9.35 -4.91
C SER A 128 18.36 -8.55 -5.93
N ALA A 129 18.86 -7.40 -6.37
CA ALA A 129 18.20 -6.58 -7.37
C ALA A 129 18.07 -7.33 -8.72
N ARG A 130 19.15 -7.96 -9.20
CA ARG A 130 19.14 -8.77 -10.43
C ARG A 130 18.16 -9.94 -10.35
N ARG A 131 18.14 -10.69 -9.23
CA ARG A 131 17.18 -11.79 -9.01
C ARG A 131 15.73 -11.30 -9.05
N ASN A 132 15.41 -10.23 -8.31
CA ASN A 132 14.05 -9.69 -8.29
C ASN A 132 13.64 -9.10 -9.65
N ALA A 133 14.55 -8.50 -10.42
CA ALA A 133 14.24 -8.09 -11.78
C ALA A 133 13.98 -9.26 -12.73
N ALA A 134 14.71 -10.37 -12.61
CA ALA A 134 14.43 -11.58 -13.37
C ALA A 134 13.03 -12.14 -13.06
N LEU A 135 12.67 -12.20 -11.78
CA LEU A 135 11.32 -12.60 -11.33
C LEU A 135 10.25 -11.62 -11.84
N LEU A 136 10.49 -10.31 -11.73
CA LEU A 136 9.56 -9.29 -12.22
C LEU A 136 9.32 -9.46 -13.72
N ARG A 137 10.38 -9.64 -14.51
CA ARG A 137 10.27 -9.87 -15.94
C ARG A 137 9.46 -11.13 -16.26
N ALA A 138 9.65 -12.22 -15.52
CA ALA A 138 8.88 -13.44 -15.68
C ALA A 138 7.39 -13.20 -15.39
N LEU A 139 7.06 -12.54 -14.28
CA LEU A 139 5.68 -12.20 -13.92
C LEU A 139 5.00 -11.23 -14.89
N LEU A 140 5.78 -10.36 -15.54
CA LEU A 140 5.30 -9.44 -16.56
C LEU A 140 5.17 -10.11 -17.94
N HIS A 141 5.50 -11.38 -18.13
CA HIS A 141 5.26 -12.10 -19.40
C HIS A 141 3.74 -12.19 -19.69
N PRO A 142 3.27 -12.24 -20.97
CA PRO A 142 1.84 -12.17 -21.28
C PRO A 142 0.96 -13.19 -20.55
N LEU A 143 1.45 -14.42 -20.34
CA LEU A 143 0.70 -15.47 -19.63
C LEU A 143 0.48 -15.15 -18.13
N PRO A 144 1.51 -14.99 -17.28
CA PRO A 144 1.31 -14.65 -15.88
C PRO A 144 0.64 -13.28 -15.70
N PHE A 145 0.98 -12.30 -16.56
CA PHE A 145 0.34 -11.00 -16.52
C PHE A 145 -1.15 -11.07 -16.89
N GLY A 146 -1.53 -11.97 -17.81
CA GLY A 146 -2.92 -12.26 -18.16
C GLY A 146 -3.74 -12.75 -16.96
N LEU A 147 -3.12 -13.44 -16.00
CA LEU A 147 -3.79 -13.80 -14.74
C LEU A 147 -4.10 -12.57 -13.90
N ALA A 148 -3.17 -11.63 -13.77
CA ALA A 148 -3.41 -10.36 -13.06
C ALA A 148 -4.53 -9.53 -13.70
N VAL A 149 -4.58 -9.47 -15.04
CA VAL A 149 -5.68 -8.83 -15.77
C VAL A 149 -7.01 -9.55 -15.50
N ARG A 150 -7.02 -10.88 -15.54
CA ARG A 150 -8.22 -11.70 -15.29
C ARG A 150 -8.72 -11.58 -13.85
N GLU A 151 -7.83 -11.56 -12.86
CA GLU A 151 -8.15 -11.30 -11.46
C GLU A 151 -8.84 -9.94 -11.30
N THR A 152 -8.32 -8.92 -11.97
CA THR A 152 -8.87 -7.55 -12.00
C THR A 152 -10.24 -7.49 -12.66
N ALA A 153 -10.47 -8.25 -13.74
CA ALA A 153 -11.77 -8.33 -14.40
C ALA A 153 -12.82 -9.10 -13.58
N ARG A 154 -12.40 -10.00 -12.69
CA ARG A 154 -13.28 -10.82 -11.84
C ARG A 154 -13.61 -10.18 -10.48
N PHE A 155 -13.24 -8.92 -10.30
CA PHE A 155 -13.53 -8.20 -9.08
C PHE A 155 -15.04 -8.22 -8.77
N ARG A 156 -15.35 -8.35 -7.49
CA ARG A 156 -16.70 -8.18 -6.95
C ARG A 156 -16.60 -7.25 -5.75
N ALA A 157 -17.40 -6.18 -5.76
CA ALA A 157 -17.43 -5.22 -4.67
C ALA A 157 -17.95 -5.86 -3.38
N ALA A 158 -17.39 -5.45 -2.25
CA ALA A 158 -17.89 -5.76 -0.93
C ALA A 158 -19.28 -5.15 -0.74
N THR A 159 -20.13 -5.81 0.05
CA THR A 159 -21.33 -5.17 0.60
C THR A 159 -20.93 -4.16 1.66
N ALA A 160 -21.81 -3.20 1.98
CA ALA A 160 -21.58 -2.23 3.05
C ALA A 160 -21.27 -2.93 4.39
N ASP A 161 -22.01 -4.00 4.73
CA ASP A 161 -21.77 -4.78 5.95
C ASP A 161 -20.43 -5.50 5.95
N SER A 162 -20.05 -6.12 4.83
CA SER A 162 -18.75 -6.81 4.71
C SER A 162 -17.60 -5.81 4.86
N PHE A 163 -17.74 -4.63 4.26
CA PHE A 163 -16.77 -3.56 4.38
C PHE A 163 -16.61 -3.08 5.83
N ARG A 164 -17.72 -2.79 6.53
CA ARG A 164 -17.69 -2.41 7.95
C ARG A 164 -17.04 -3.47 8.83
N ARG A 165 -17.43 -4.75 8.67
CA ARG A 165 -16.79 -5.86 9.41
C ARG A 165 -15.29 -5.95 9.13
N ASN A 166 -14.85 -5.69 7.91
CA ASN A 166 -13.43 -5.67 7.57
C ASN A 166 -12.69 -4.46 8.16
N LEU A 167 -13.34 -3.33 8.41
CA LEU A 167 -12.75 -2.22 9.16
C LEU A 167 -12.63 -2.58 10.64
N ALA A 168 -13.69 -3.12 11.25
CA ALA A 168 -13.68 -3.58 12.65
C ALA A 168 -12.60 -4.65 12.88
N GLN A 169 -12.47 -5.64 11.99
CA GLN A 169 -11.41 -6.64 12.10
C GLN A 169 -10.00 -6.02 12.02
N GLN A 170 -9.81 -4.98 11.20
CA GLN A 170 -8.54 -4.24 11.16
C GLN A 170 -8.30 -3.44 12.44
N ALA A 171 -9.34 -2.92 13.08
CA ALA A 171 -9.25 -2.29 14.38
C ALA A 171 -8.80 -3.31 15.45
N ASP A 172 -9.42 -4.49 15.48
CA ASP A 172 -9.08 -5.57 16.41
C ASP A 172 -7.63 -6.04 16.24
N ASP A 173 -7.16 -6.15 14.99
CA ASP A 173 -5.77 -6.49 14.69
C ASP A 173 -4.80 -5.42 15.23
N ILE A 174 -5.17 -4.13 15.14
CA ILE A 174 -4.37 -3.04 15.71
C ILE A 174 -4.43 -3.06 17.23
N PHE A 175 -5.58 -3.30 17.86
CA PHE A 175 -5.70 -3.40 19.31
C PHE A 175 -4.83 -4.54 19.86
N ARG A 176 -4.91 -5.74 19.27
CA ARG A 176 -4.04 -6.87 19.65
C ARG A 176 -2.56 -6.55 19.50
N PHE A 177 -2.17 -5.81 18.46
CA PHE A 177 -0.79 -5.33 18.31
C PHE A 177 -0.38 -4.34 19.41
N LEU A 178 -1.31 -3.50 19.89
CA LEU A 178 -1.07 -2.50 20.93
C LEU A 178 -1.08 -3.08 22.35
N GLU A 179 -1.69 -4.24 22.59
CA GLU A 179 -1.65 -4.95 23.87
C GLU A 179 -0.21 -5.37 24.23
N GLU A 180 0.64 -5.63 23.24
CA GLU A 180 2.04 -5.97 23.46
C GLU A 180 2.85 -4.74 23.94
N GLU A 181 3.58 -4.89 25.04
CA GLU A 181 4.50 -3.86 25.54
C GLU A 181 5.66 -3.65 24.55
N LYS A 182 6.20 -4.76 24.02
CA LYS A 182 7.29 -4.78 23.03
C LYS A 182 6.92 -5.63 21.83
N VAL A 183 7.22 -5.12 20.64
CA VAL A 183 6.82 -5.72 19.35
C VAL A 183 8.05 -6.10 18.53
N THR A 184 7.86 -7.04 17.59
CA THR A 184 8.92 -7.44 16.64
C THR A 184 8.86 -6.58 15.39
N ALA A 185 9.94 -6.54 14.60
CA ALA A 185 9.93 -5.84 13.32
C ALA A 185 8.91 -6.47 12.34
N LYS A 186 8.70 -7.78 12.42
CA LYS A 186 7.67 -8.49 11.66
C LYS A 186 6.26 -8.05 12.04
N SER A 187 5.88 -8.07 13.33
CA SER A 187 4.54 -7.66 13.75
C SER A 187 4.31 -6.17 13.48
N PHE A 188 5.34 -5.33 13.67
CA PHE A 188 5.29 -3.92 13.27
C PHE A 188 5.02 -3.74 11.77
N HIS A 189 5.71 -4.50 10.91
CA HIS A 189 5.48 -4.48 9.47
C HIS A 189 4.08 -4.96 9.07
N ASP A 190 3.55 -5.99 9.73
CA ASP A 190 2.19 -6.46 9.47
C ASP A 190 1.15 -5.40 9.83
N THR A 191 1.27 -4.75 10.99
CA THR A 191 0.40 -3.63 11.38
C THR A 191 0.55 -2.43 10.45
N ARG A 192 1.79 -2.11 10.01
CA ARG A 192 2.02 -1.08 8.99
C ARG A 192 1.27 -1.37 7.70
N LYS A 193 1.14 -2.64 7.28
CA LYS A 193 0.35 -3.00 6.08
C LYS A 193 -1.13 -2.68 6.26
N ILE A 194 -1.69 -2.83 7.46
CA ILE A 194 -3.07 -2.42 7.77
C ILE A 194 -3.20 -0.91 7.59
N VAL A 195 -2.31 -0.12 8.21
CA VAL A 195 -2.30 1.35 8.10
C VAL A 195 -2.12 1.82 6.65
N SER A 196 -1.18 1.25 5.91
CA SER A 196 -0.96 1.55 4.49
C SER A 196 -2.20 1.25 3.64
N ARG A 197 -2.93 0.17 3.97
CA ARG A 197 -4.17 -0.21 3.28
C ARG A 197 -5.30 0.77 3.61
N ALA A 198 -5.47 1.12 4.89
CA ALA A 198 -6.42 2.14 5.33
C ALA A 198 -6.14 3.47 4.62
N ARG A 199 -4.90 3.95 4.64
CA ARG A 199 -4.50 5.19 3.96
C ARG A 199 -4.81 5.16 2.46
N ALA A 200 -4.53 4.05 1.78
CA ALA A 200 -4.85 3.92 0.36
C ALA A 200 -6.37 3.90 0.10
N GLY A 201 -7.12 3.15 0.90
CA GLY A 201 -8.58 3.04 0.80
C GLY A 201 -9.28 4.37 1.05
N PHE A 202 -8.94 5.03 2.16
CA PHE A 202 -9.52 6.33 2.50
C PHE A 202 -9.12 7.41 1.51
N ALA A 203 -7.90 7.42 0.98
CA ALA A 203 -7.60 8.36 -0.11
C ALA A 203 -8.48 8.17 -1.35
N THR A 204 -8.79 6.93 -1.72
CA THR A 204 -9.75 6.69 -2.82
C THR A 204 -11.14 7.19 -2.45
N LEU A 205 -11.62 6.85 -1.25
CA LEU A 205 -12.95 7.26 -0.78
C LEU A 205 -13.07 8.79 -0.72
N THR A 206 -12.12 9.47 -0.09
CA THR A 206 -12.13 10.94 0.07
C THR A 206 -11.89 11.69 -1.23
N THR A 207 -11.23 11.07 -2.22
CA THR A 207 -11.05 11.67 -3.56
C THR A 207 -12.33 11.60 -4.37
N LEU A 208 -13.07 10.48 -4.29
CA LEU A 208 -14.31 10.28 -5.07
C LEU A 208 -15.55 10.85 -4.37
N TYR A 209 -15.57 10.80 -3.03
CA TYR A 209 -16.68 11.18 -2.17
C TYR A 209 -16.16 12.12 -1.07
N PRO A 210 -15.74 13.34 -1.42
CA PRO A 210 -15.24 14.30 -0.44
C PRO A 210 -16.36 14.71 0.52
N GLY A 211 -16.11 14.52 1.82
CA GLY A 211 -16.92 15.03 2.92
C GLY A 211 -16.18 16.10 3.73
N SER A 212 -16.86 16.69 4.72
CA SER A 212 -16.30 17.75 5.58
C SER A 212 -14.97 17.37 6.23
N ASN A 213 -14.84 16.12 6.69
CA ASN A 213 -13.66 15.63 7.42
C ASN A 213 -12.61 14.94 6.54
N SER A 214 -12.83 14.85 5.22
CA SER A 214 -11.98 14.09 4.29
C SER A 214 -10.50 14.49 4.34
N LYS A 215 -10.22 15.79 4.42
CA LYS A 215 -8.83 16.30 4.49
C LYS A 215 -8.15 15.89 5.80
N SER A 216 -8.84 15.98 6.93
CA SER A 216 -8.31 15.63 8.24
C SER A 216 -8.01 14.13 8.33
N VAL A 217 -8.92 13.28 7.85
CA VAL A 217 -8.71 11.82 7.77
C VAL A 217 -7.52 11.48 6.89
N ALA A 218 -7.44 12.07 5.69
CA ALA A 218 -6.33 11.83 4.76
C ALA A 218 -4.97 12.26 5.35
N ALA A 219 -4.92 13.44 5.98
CA ALA A 219 -3.71 13.95 6.64
C ALA A 219 -3.29 13.05 7.81
N PHE A 220 -4.22 12.66 8.68
CA PHE A 220 -3.93 11.78 9.81
C PHE A 220 -3.37 10.43 9.35
N LEU A 221 -4.02 9.78 8.38
CA LEU A 221 -3.59 8.51 7.84
C LEU A 221 -2.23 8.61 7.13
N ALA A 222 -1.96 9.72 6.44
CA ALA A 222 -0.66 9.99 5.83
C ALA A 222 0.44 10.12 6.90
N THR A 223 0.14 10.83 8.00
CA THR A 223 1.06 10.99 9.13
C THR A 223 1.42 9.66 9.78
N VAL A 224 0.43 8.85 10.19
CA VAL A 224 0.73 7.56 10.84
C VAL A 224 1.41 6.58 9.87
N ASN A 225 1.01 6.55 8.59
CA ASN A 225 1.67 5.73 7.58
C ASN A 225 3.13 6.15 7.35
N GLY A 226 3.39 7.46 7.31
CA GLY A 226 4.73 8.04 7.15
C GLY A 226 5.63 7.78 8.36
N LEU A 227 5.12 7.99 9.58
CA LEU A 227 5.85 7.68 10.83
C LEU A 227 6.24 6.20 10.89
N MET A 228 5.28 5.31 10.63
CA MET A 228 5.57 3.87 10.60
C MET A 228 6.51 3.49 9.45
N GLY A 229 6.43 4.22 8.33
CA GLY A 229 7.31 4.02 7.19
C GLY A 229 8.75 4.36 7.48
N ASN A 230 9.01 5.53 8.04
CA ASN A 230 10.35 5.96 8.41
C ASN A 230 10.97 5.00 9.43
N PHE A 231 10.18 4.57 10.43
CA PHE A 231 10.69 3.63 11.43
C PHE A 231 10.93 2.23 10.86
N HIS A 232 10.06 1.73 9.97
CA HIS A 232 10.30 0.47 9.26
C HIS A 232 11.58 0.51 8.42
N ASP A 233 11.86 1.61 7.73
CA ASP A 233 13.10 1.77 6.95
C ASP A 233 14.34 1.65 7.88
N THR A 234 14.29 2.20 9.11
CA THR A 234 15.35 1.99 10.12
C THR A 234 15.49 0.53 10.55
N LEU A 235 14.38 -0.16 10.83
CA LEU A 235 14.38 -1.59 11.20
C LEU A 235 14.93 -2.47 10.06
N MET A 236 14.58 -2.16 8.81
CA MET A 236 15.08 -2.87 7.64
C MET A 236 16.58 -2.69 7.45
N SER A 237 17.10 -1.46 7.63
CA SER A 237 18.54 -1.21 7.60
C SER A 237 19.26 -2.03 8.67
N ALA A 238 18.77 -2.02 9.92
CA ALA A 238 19.37 -2.80 11.00
C ALA A 238 19.35 -4.31 10.73
N TYR A 239 18.26 -4.83 10.18
CA TYR A 239 18.16 -6.25 9.79
C TYR A 239 19.16 -6.63 8.70
N LEU A 240 19.29 -5.80 7.66
CA LEU A 240 20.21 -6.05 6.55
C LEU A 240 21.69 -5.94 6.94
N ASP A 241 21.98 -5.20 8.01
CA ASP A 241 23.31 -5.09 8.62
C ASP A 241 23.58 -6.20 9.65
N GLY A 242 22.63 -7.10 9.90
CA GLY A 242 22.76 -8.17 10.91
C GLY A 242 22.70 -7.68 12.35
N ARG A 243 22.28 -6.44 12.59
CA ARG A 243 22.15 -5.82 13.94
C ARG A 243 20.78 -6.07 14.58
N LEU A 244 19.84 -6.64 13.83
CA LEU A 244 18.48 -6.93 14.25
C LEU A 244 18.02 -8.26 13.66
N ASP A 245 17.47 -9.16 14.47
CA ASP A 245 16.65 -10.28 13.98
C ASP A 245 15.20 -9.80 13.78
N TYR A 246 14.74 -9.82 12.53
CA TYR A 246 13.43 -9.30 12.13
C TYR A 246 12.24 -9.97 12.83
N HIS A 247 12.41 -11.21 13.28
CA HIS A 247 11.36 -12.04 13.85
C HIS A 247 11.49 -12.23 15.36
N ARG A 248 12.68 -12.05 15.92
CA ARG A 248 12.96 -12.34 17.33
C ARG A 248 13.18 -11.10 18.18
N ASP A 249 13.87 -10.10 17.64
CA ASP A 249 14.20 -8.92 18.44
C ASP A 249 12.96 -8.07 18.68
N ARG A 250 12.83 -7.61 19.93
CA ARG A 250 11.67 -6.87 20.42
C ARG A 250 12.08 -5.47 20.85
N PHE A 251 11.27 -4.49 20.47
CA PHE A 251 11.47 -3.08 20.82
C PHE A 251 10.17 -2.43 21.32
N SER A 252 10.31 -1.38 22.12
CA SER A 252 9.17 -0.58 22.55
C SER A 252 8.71 0.33 21.41
N LEU A 253 7.40 0.37 21.18
CA LEU A 253 6.81 1.23 20.16
C LEU A 253 6.98 2.70 20.53
N GLN A 254 7.33 3.55 19.57
CA GLN A 254 7.41 4.99 19.80
C GLN A 254 6.04 5.54 20.27
N PRO A 255 5.99 6.38 21.32
CA PRO A 255 4.72 6.86 21.89
C PRO A 255 3.79 7.49 20.86
N GLU A 256 4.33 8.29 19.94
CA GLU A 256 3.55 8.95 18.88
C GLU A 256 2.87 7.95 17.94
N ILE A 257 3.57 6.87 17.55
CA ILE A 257 3.00 5.81 16.71
C ILE A 257 1.92 5.06 17.48
N ARG A 258 2.19 4.72 18.76
CA ARG A 258 1.25 4.02 19.64
C ARG A 258 -0.06 4.79 19.78
N GLN A 259 0.01 6.08 20.10
CA GLN A 259 -1.17 6.92 20.29
C GLN A 259 -2.00 7.03 19.01
N ARG A 260 -1.37 7.23 17.85
CA ARG A 260 -2.09 7.32 16.56
C ARG A 260 -2.71 6.01 16.14
N LEU A 261 -2.04 4.88 16.36
CA LEU A 261 -2.63 3.58 16.12
C LEU A 261 -3.86 3.33 17.00
N GLN A 262 -3.81 3.77 18.26
CA GLN A 262 -4.96 3.68 19.16
C GLN A 262 -6.14 4.53 18.67
N SER A 263 -5.90 5.79 18.29
CA SER A 263 -6.94 6.64 17.70
C SER A 263 -7.50 6.05 16.39
N LEU A 264 -6.64 5.44 15.56
CA LEU A 264 -7.07 4.78 14.33
C LEU A 264 -7.94 3.56 14.62
N ALA A 265 -7.54 2.69 15.54
CA ALA A 265 -8.30 1.50 15.90
C ALA A 265 -9.69 1.89 16.45
N LEU A 266 -9.74 2.87 17.36
CA LEU A 266 -11.00 3.41 17.88
C LEU A 266 -11.89 3.97 16.78
N ALA A 267 -11.31 4.64 15.78
CA ALA A 267 -12.08 5.18 14.69
C ALA A 267 -12.56 4.10 13.70
N LEU A 268 -11.87 2.98 13.53
CA LEU A 268 -12.25 1.93 12.58
C LEU A 268 -13.27 0.93 13.13
N HIS A 269 -13.47 0.92 14.44
CA HIS A 269 -14.42 0.08 15.15
C HIS A 269 -15.81 0.73 15.19
#